data_AF-A0A251MTB6-F1
#
_entry.id   AF-A0A251MTB6-F1
#
_cell.length_a   1.000
_cell.length_b   1.000
_cell.length_c   1.000
_cell.angle_alpha   90.00
_cell.angle_beta   90.00
_cell.angle_gamma   90.00
#
_symmetry.space_group_name_H-M   'P 1'
#
loop_
_entity.id
_entity.type
_entity.pdbx_description
1 polymer ?
#
loop_
_entity_poly.entity_id
_entity_poly.type
_entity_poly.pdbx_seq_one_letter_code
_entity_poly.pdbx_strand_id
1 'polypeptide(L)' 'MIAEKPSWIRHEGMQIFSIDVQPGGLRLATGGGDHKVRLLSSFVLCLLA' A
#
# COMPACT_ATOMS: atom_id res chain seq x y z
N MET A 1 3.43 -13.89 -11.11
CA MET A 1 3.75 -12.48 -11.43
C MET A 1 4.28 -11.83 -10.15
N ILE A 2 5.52 -11.35 -10.15
CA ILE A 2 6.12 -10.61 -9.03
C ILE A 2 6.26 -9.18 -9.52
N ALA A 3 5.45 -8.27 -8.97
CA ALA A 3 5.63 -6.85 -9.18
C ALA A 3 6.66 -6.33 -8.17
N GLU A 4 7.60 -5.49 -8.60
CA GLU A 4 8.55 -4.87 -7.68
C GLU A 4 7.81 -3.97 -6.69
N LYS A 5 8.21 -4.01 -5.42
CA LYS A 5 7.62 -3.17 -4.38
C LYS A 5 7.97 -1.70 -4.67
N PRO A 6 7.00 -0.81 -4.91
CA PRO A 6 7.28 0.59 -5.15
C PRO A 6 8.02 1.25 -3.98
N SER A 7 8.87 2.23 -4.29
CA SER A 7 9.68 2.96 -3.31
C SER A 7 8.87 3.90 -2.42
N TRP A 8 7.68 4.31 -2.86
CA TRP A 8 6.79 5.21 -2.10
C TRP A 8 5.91 4.49 -1.07
N ILE A 9 5.83 3.15 -1.10
CA ILE A 9 5.21 2.35 -0.02
C ILE A 9 6.31 1.80 0.89
N ARG A 10 6.42 2.36 2.11
CA ARG A 10 7.49 2.03 3.06
C ARG A 10 7.02 2.09 4.51
N HIS A 11 7.50 1.15 5.32
CA HIS A 11 7.37 1.10 6.77
C HIS A 11 8.77 1.12 7.41
N GLU A 12 9.50 2.23 7.33
CA GLU A 12 10.86 2.39 7.90
C GLU A 12 11.85 1.23 7.59
N GLY A 13 11.81 0.70 6.36
CA GLY A 13 12.64 -0.43 5.94
C GLY A 13 12.13 -1.81 6.39
N MET A 14 11.04 -1.86 7.16
CA MET A 14 10.36 -3.08 7.57
C MET A 14 9.36 -3.56 6.51
N GLN A 15 9.01 -4.85 6.63
CA GLN A 15 8.08 -5.53 5.75
C GLN A 15 6.65 -5.00 5.90
N ILE A 16 5.89 -5.13 4.82
CA ILE A 16 4.45 -4.92 4.79
C ILE A 16 3.81 -6.29 5.00
N PHE A 17 2.95 -6.42 6.01
CA PHE A 17 2.31 -7.68 6.34
C PHE A 17 0.87 -7.76 5.82
N SER A 18 0.21 -6.62 5.68
CA SER A 18 -1.18 -6.55 5.23
C SER A 18 -1.44 -5.32 4.35
N ILE A 19 -2.35 -5.50 3.40
CA ILE A 19 -2.82 -4.47 2.50
C ILE A 19 -4.34 -4.60 2.42
N ASP A 20 -5.04 -3.47 2.49
CA ASP A 20 -6.47 -3.39 2.20
C ASP A 20 -6.76 -2.25 1.23
N VAL A 21 -7.74 -2.45 0.36
CA VAL A 21 -8.10 -1.52 -0.71
C VAL A 21 -9.54 -1.10 -0.53
N GLN A 22 -9.76 0.21 -0.42
CA GLN A 22 -11.12 0.75 -0.37
C GLN A 22 -11.88 0.35 -1.64
N PRO A 23 -13.15 -0.09 -1.56
CA PRO A 23 -14.01 -0.25 -2.72
C PRO A 23 -13.99 1.00 -3.60
N GLY A 24 -13.68 0.84 -4.90
CA GLY A 24 -13.48 1.95 -5.85
C GLY A 24 -12.02 2.41 -6.02
N GLY A 25 -11.07 1.80 -5.31
CA GLY A 25 -9.63 1.97 -5.56
C GLY A 25 -9.06 3.36 -5.23
N LEU A 26 -9.82 4.20 -4.50
CA LEU A 26 -9.41 5.56 -4.16
C LEU A 26 -8.38 5.63 -3.04
N ARG A 27 -8.41 4.65 -2.14
CA ARG A 27 -7.54 4.59 -0.96
C ARG A 27 -7.02 3.19 -0.74
N LEU A 28 -5.82 3.15 -0.20
CA LEU A 28 -5.14 1.93 0.19
C LEU A 28 -4.59 2.08 1.60
N ALA A 29 -4.75 1.03 2.41
CA ALA A 29 -4.19 0.93 3.75
C ALA A 29 -3.08 -0.13 3.76
N THR A 30 -1.95 0.20 4.38
CA THR A 30 -0.84 -0.75 4.60
C THR A 30 -0.50 -0.85 6.08
N GLY A 31 -0.32 -2.07 6.56
CA GLY A 31 0.21 -2.38 7.88
C GLY A 31 1.58 -3.04 7.76
N GLY A 32 2.55 -2.57 8.54
CA GLY A 32 3.92 -3.06 8.48
C GLY A 32 4.59 -3.23 9.84
N GLY A 33 5.83 -3.73 9.82
CA GLY A 33 6.60 -4.03 11.02
C GLY A 33 6.98 -2.82 11.88
N ASP A 34 6.83 -1.60 11.36
CA ASP A 34 7.00 -0.35 12.13
C ASP A 34 5.85 -0.06 13.11
N HIS A 35 4.92 -1.00 13.27
CA HIS A 35 3.72 -0.89 14.11
C HIS A 35 2.83 0.30 13.74
N LYS A 36 2.91 0.77 12.49
CA LYS A 36 2.08 1.85 11.97
C LYS A 36 1.20 1.35 10.84
N VAL A 37 0.07 2.04 10.70
CA VAL A 37 -0.80 1.94 9.53
C VAL A 37 -0.59 3.19 8.68
N ARG A 38 -0.43 3.02 7.37
CA ARG A 38 -0.32 4.13 6.41
C ARG A 38 -1.48 4.11 5.44
N LEU A 39 -2.17 5.24 5.34
CA LEU A 39 -3.22 5.49 4.36
C LEU A 39 -2.62 6.24 3.18
N LEU A 40 -2.84 5.69 1.99
CA LEU A 40 -2.38 6.24 0.73
C LEU A 40 -3.60 6.63 -0.10
N SER A 41 -3.65 7.88 -0.54
CA SER A 41 -4.60 8.35 -1.53
C SER A 41 -3.93 8.21 -2.90
N SER A 42 -4.47 7.36 -3.77
CA SER A 42 -3.95 7.25 -5.13
C SER A 42 -5.07 6.90 -6.09
N PHE A 43 -5.50 7.90 -6.86
CA PHE A 43 -6.35 7.73 -8.04
C PHE A 43 -5.73 6.76 -9.07
N VAL A 44 -4.39 6.63 -9.06
CA VAL A 44 -3.62 5.83 -10.01
C VAL A 44 -3.81 4.32 -9.80
N LEU A 45 -4.08 3.87 -8.57
CA LEU A 45 -4.20 2.44 -8.28
C LEU A 45 -5.44 1.81 -8.94
N CYS A 46 -6.53 2.58 -9.06
CA CYS A 46 -7.77 2.13 -9.70
C CYS A 46 -7.63 1.97 -11.23
N LEU A 47 -6.72 2.71 -11.87
CA LEU A 47 -6.47 2.65 -13.31
C LEU A 47 -5.51 1.52 -13.73
N LEU A 48 -4.84 0.88 -12.76
CA LEU A 48 -3.87 -0.21 -13.01
C LEU A 48 -4.37 -1.58 -12.54
N ALA A 49 -5.60 -1.65 -12.02
CA ALA A 49 -6.26 -2.88 -11.58
C ALA A 49 -7.14 -3.48 -12.67
#